data_AF-A0A370KSM2-F1
#
_entry.id   AF-A0A370KSM2-F1
#
_cell.length_a   1.000
_cell.length_b   1.000
_cell.length_c   1.000
_cell.angle_alpha   90.00
_cell.angle_beta   90.00
_cell.angle_gamma   90.00
#
_symmetry.space_group_name_H-M   'P 1'
#
loop_
_entity.id
_entity.type
_entity.pdbx_description
1 polymer ?
#
loop_
_entity_poly.entity_id
_entity_poly.type
_entity_poly.pdbx_seq_one_letter_code
_entity_poly.pdbx_strand_id
1 'polypeptide(L)'
;MGATRRTFMKAVVVAASTPAAAWAPPVVAASLHNLIERHRLAINVDRAAWARVADIDEELSRIGHKASRRTQNNASKAVDQARATGEAVRALEAEIVQFVPATLAEAGEKARWIVWACDDDYCYIDDTEEGSRSVIEALRAIGRAVA
;
A
#
# COMPACT_ATOMS: atom_id res chain seq x y z
N MET A 1 -3.53 -26.31 -33.85
CA MET A 1 -3.45 -26.16 -32.38
C MET A 1 -2.39 -27.11 -31.85
N GLY A 2 -1.39 -26.59 -31.13
CA GLY A 2 -0.32 -27.40 -30.53
C GLY A 2 1.05 -26.73 -30.58
N ALA A 3 1.22 -25.56 -29.97
CA ALA A 3 2.56 -25.02 -29.70
C ALA A 3 3.06 -25.61 -28.37
N THR A 4 3.92 -26.61 -28.52
CA THR A 4 4.60 -27.46 -27.55
C THR A 4 5.46 -26.67 -26.56
N ARG A 5 5.41 -27.06 -25.27
CA ARG A 5 6.11 -26.50 -24.07
C ARG A 5 7.65 -26.30 -24.16
N ARG A 6 8.30 -26.54 -25.30
CA ARG A 6 9.76 -26.41 -25.48
C ARG A 6 10.26 -25.01 -25.79
N THR A 7 9.39 -24.07 -26.16
CA THR A 7 9.80 -22.68 -26.43
C THR A 7 10.04 -21.87 -25.15
N PHE A 8 9.47 -22.29 -24.01
CA PHE A 8 9.59 -21.54 -22.76
C PHE A 8 10.96 -21.67 -22.05
N MET A 9 11.75 -22.71 -22.33
CA MET A 9 13.03 -22.90 -21.63
C MET A 9 14.22 -22.13 -22.23
N LYS A 10 14.11 -21.59 -23.46
CA LYS A 10 15.18 -20.76 -24.03
C LYS A 10 15.17 -19.32 -23.52
N ALA A 11 14.04 -18.83 -22.99
CA ALA A 11 13.94 -17.48 -22.43
C ALA A 11 14.67 -17.33 -21.08
N VAL A 12 14.77 -18.40 -20.29
CA VAL A 12 15.38 -18.35 -18.96
C VAL A 12 16.91 -18.27 -19.02
N VAL A 13 17.54 -18.89 -20.01
CA VAL A 13 19.01 -18.92 -20.11
C VAL A 13 19.61 -17.56 -20.52
N VAL A 14 18.85 -16.71 -21.23
CA VAL A 14 19.33 -15.39 -21.66
C VAL A 14 19.35 -14.37 -20.51
N ALA A 15 18.55 -14.58 -19.45
CA ALA A 15 18.49 -13.66 -18.31
C ALA A 15 19.70 -13.75 -17.36
N ALA A 16 20.51 -14.81 -17.45
CA ALA A 16 21.65 -15.04 -16.55
C ALA A 16 22.94 -14.32 -16.95
N SER A 17 22.96 -13.58 -18.06
CA SER A 17 24.19 -12.98 -18.61
C SER A 17 24.16 -11.47 -18.77
N THR A 18 23.11 -10.79 -18.32
CA THR A 18 23.08 -9.33 -18.30
C THR A 18 23.88 -8.81 -17.09
N PRO A 19 24.98 -8.06 -17.28
CA PRO A 19 25.69 -7.45 -16.17
C PRO A 19 24.73 -6.51 -15.40
N ALA A 20 24.71 -6.65 -14.08
CA ALA A 20 23.81 -5.98 -13.14
C ALA A 20 23.88 -4.43 -13.14
N ALA A 21 24.69 -3.82 -14.01
CA ALA A 21 24.87 -2.38 -14.12
C ALA A 21 24.12 -1.75 -15.32
N ALA A 22 23.46 -2.54 -16.18
CA ALA A 22 22.82 -2.02 -17.40
C ALA A 22 21.30 -1.82 -17.30
N TRP A 23 20.65 -2.30 -16.24
CA TRP A 23 19.22 -2.10 -15.96
C TRP A 23 19.05 -1.42 -14.60
N ALA A 24 19.49 -0.18 -14.48
CA ALA A 24 18.66 0.73 -13.70
C ALA A 24 17.38 0.88 -14.53
N PRO A 25 16.21 0.35 -14.11
CA PRO A 25 14.97 0.78 -14.74
C PRO A 25 14.99 2.32 -14.73
N PRO A 26 14.56 3.00 -15.80
CA PRO A 26 14.35 4.43 -15.68
C PRO A 26 13.54 4.62 -14.41
N VAL A 27 14.01 5.52 -13.53
CA VAL A 27 13.20 6.00 -12.41
C VAL A 27 12.08 6.79 -13.06
N VAL A 28 11.13 6.09 -13.69
CA VAL A 28 9.83 6.64 -14.00
C VAL A 28 9.26 6.84 -12.62
N ALA A 29 9.37 8.07 -12.11
CA ALA A 29 8.67 8.47 -10.92
C ALA A 29 7.24 7.93 -11.06
N ALA A 30 6.81 7.10 -10.10
CA ALA A 30 5.52 6.46 -10.19
C ALA A 30 4.47 7.55 -10.43
N SER A 31 3.65 7.39 -11.47
CA SER A 31 2.57 8.35 -11.70
C SER A 31 1.65 8.33 -10.49
N LEU A 32 1.02 9.47 -10.18
CA LEU A 32 0.04 9.57 -9.10
C LEU A 32 -1.01 8.46 -9.18
N HIS A 33 -1.51 8.20 -10.39
CA HIS A 33 -2.44 7.11 -10.64
C HIS A 33 -1.91 5.75 -10.16
N ASN A 34 -0.65 5.42 -10.46
CA ASN A 34 -0.04 4.16 -10.02
C ASN A 34 0.07 4.10 -8.49
N LEU A 35 0.46 5.20 -7.85
CA LEU A 35 0.52 5.28 -6.39
C LEU A 35 -0.84 5.04 -5.75
N ILE A 36 -1.91 5.64 -6.30
CA ILE A 36 -3.29 5.45 -5.84
C ILE A 36 -3.74 4.00 -6.04
N GLU A 37 -3.48 3.39 -7.19
CA GLU A 37 -3.83 1.98 -7.42
C GLU A 37 -3.10 1.04 -6.47
N ARG A 38 -1.81 1.28 -6.21
CA ARG A 38 -1.05 0.53 -5.20
C ARG A 38 -1.60 0.73 -3.80
N HIS A 39 -1.99 1.96 -3.44
CA HIS A 39 -2.62 2.28 -2.16
C HIS A 39 -3.94 1.53 -1.97
N ARG A 40 -4.81 1.51 -2.99
CA ARG A 40 -6.06 0.75 -2.97
C ARG A 40 -5.85 -0.74 -2.73
N LEU A 41 -4.87 -1.32 -3.41
CA LEU A 41 -4.50 -2.73 -3.21
C LEU A 41 -3.97 -2.97 -1.79
N ALA A 42 -3.11 -2.07 -1.29
CA ALA A 42 -2.55 -2.16 0.04
C ALA A 42 -3.64 -2.09 1.13
N ILE A 43 -4.60 -1.16 1.01
CA ILE A 43 -5.75 -1.06 1.93
C ILE A 43 -6.56 -2.35 1.94
N ASN A 44 -6.82 -2.96 0.79
CA ASN A 44 -7.58 -4.22 0.76
C ASN A 44 -6.86 -5.35 1.49
N VAL A 45 -5.53 -5.41 1.36
CA VAL A 45 -4.70 -6.39 2.07
C VAL A 45 -4.67 -6.09 3.57
N ASP A 46 -4.56 -4.82 3.94
CA ASP A 46 -4.55 -4.38 5.33
C ASP A 46 -5.88 -4.66 6.04
N ARG A 47 -7.01 -4.32 5.40
CA ARG A 47 -8.36 -4.68 5.86
C ARG A 47 -8.50 -6.18 6.10
N ALA A 48 -8.02 -7.00 5.17
CA ALA A 48 -8.06 -8.45 5.31
C ALA A 48 -7.16 -8.95 6.47
N ALA A 49 -6.02 -8.30 6.71
CA ALA A 49 -5.15 -8.63 7.82
C ALA A 49 -5.80 -8.31 9.18
N TRP A 50 -6.41 -7.12 9.31
CA TRP A 50 -7.14 -6.74 10.53
C TRP A 50 -8.41 -7.55 10.76
N ALA A 51 -9.16 -7.90 9.72
CA ALA A 51 -10.29 -8.81 9.82
C ALA A 51 -9.86 -10.17 10.40
N ARG A 52 -8.72 -10.70 9.94
CA ARG A 52 -8.16 -11.94 10.49
C ARG A 52 -7.72 -11.80 11.94
N VAL A 53 -7.20 -10.64 12.35
CA VAL A 53 -6.88 -10.38 13.77
C VAL A 53 -8.15 -10.42 14.60
N ALA A 54 -9.24 -9.77 14.14
CA ALA A 54 -10.52 -9.78 14.83
C ALA A 54 -11.09 -11.21 14.98
N ASP A 55 -11.02 -12.03 13.93
CA ASP A 55 -11.45 -13.44 13.99
C ASP A 55 -10.68 -14.24 15.06
N ILE A 56 -9.36 -14.03 15.15
CA ILE A 56 -8.52 -14.71 16.12
C ILE A 56 -8.80 -14.21 17.55
N ASP A 57 -9.01 -12.91 17.72
CA ASP A 57 -9.34 -12.31 19.01
C ASP A 57 -10.70 -12.78 19.54
N GLU A 58 -11.70 -12.91 18.65
CA GLU A 58 -12.99 -13.50 19.00
C GLU A 58 -12.84 -14.96 19.46
N GLU A 59 -12.06 -15.76 18.72
CA GLU A 59 -11.79 -17.16 19.09
C GLU A 59 -11.02 -17.26 20.41
N LEU A 60 -10.04 -16.38 20.65
CA LEU A 60 -9.34 -16.32 21.93
C LEU A 60 -10.27 -15.96 23.08
N SER A 61 -11.18 -15.01 22.87
CA SER A 61 -12.20 -14.62 23.84
C SER A 61 -13.14 -15.79 24.17
N ARG A 62 -13.48 -16.61 23.16
CA ARG A 62 -14.33 -17.81 23.32
C ARG A 62 -13.64 -18.93 24.10
N ILE A 63 -12.34 -19.16 23.85
CA ILE A 63 -11.57 -20.22 24.52
C ILE A 63 -11.10 -19.78 25.93
N GLY A 64 -10.87 -18.47 26.13
CA GLY A 64 -10.43 -17.86 27.37
C GLY A 64 -9.12 -18.45 27.90
N HIS A 65 -9.08 -18.76 29.20
CA HIS A 65 -7.90 -19.33 29.87
C HIS A 65 -7.44 -20.70 29.32
N LYS A 66 -8.24 -21.35 28.46
CA LYS A 66 -7.86 -22.62 27.82
C LYS A 66 -7.03 -22.42 26.54
N ALA A 67 -6.77 -21.17 26.14
CA ALA A 67 -6.04 -20.87 24.92
C ALA A 67 -4.64 -21.47 24.99
N SER A 68 -4.28 -22.27 24.00
CA SER A 68 -2.94 -22.85 23.93
C SER A 68 -1.90 -21.76 23.67
N ARG A 69 -0.66 -21.98 24.13
CA ARG A 69 0.48 -21.11 23.78
C ARG A 69 0.63 -20.95 22.26
N ARG A 70 0.29 -22.00 21.47
CA ARG A 70 0.32 -21.94 20.01
C ARG A 70 -0.73 -20.96 19.45
N THR A 71 -1.94 -20.94 20.02
CA THR A 71 -3.01 -20.02 19.64
C THR A 71 -2.63 -18.58 19.94
N GLN A 72 -2.06 -18.32 21.13
CA GLN A 72 -1.55 -17.00 21.51
C GLN A 72 -0.42 -16.53 20.58
N ASN A 73 0.52 -17.41 20.24
CA ASN A 73 1.59 -17.08 19.29
C ASN A 73 1.06 -16.76 17.88
N ASN A 74 0.02 -17.47 17.43
CA ASN A 74 -0.62 -17.20 16.15
C ASN A 74 -1.32 -15.83 16.14
N ALA A 75 -1.96 -15.44 17.25
CA ALA A 75 -2.57 -14.13 17.40
C ALA A 75 -1.52 -13.00 17.33
N SER A 76 -0.41 -13.14 18.07
CA SER A 76 0.71 -12.18 17.98
C SER A 76 1.21 -12.01 16.55
N LYS A 77 1.44 -13.12 15.82
CA LYS A 77 1.89 -13.05 14.43
C LYS A 77 0.87 -12.39 13.49
N ALA A 78 -0.42 -12.59 13.73
CA ALA A 78 -1.46 -11.94 12.93
C ALA A 78 -1.45 -10.42 13.16
N VAL A 79 -1.28 -9.98 14.41
CA VAL A 79 -1.14 -8.56 14.75
C VAL A 79 0.11 -7.96 14.12
N ASP A 80 1.26 -8.65 14.20
CA ASP A 80 2.50 -8.18 13.59
C ASP A 80 2.36 -8.05 12.07
N GLN A 81 1.68 -9.00 11.42
CA GLN A 81 1.40 -8.93 9.99
C GLN A 81 0.47 -7.77 9.63
N ALA A 82 -0.59 -7.53 10.41
CA ALA A 82 -1.52 -6.43 10.19
C ALA A 82 -0.85 -5.06 10.40
N ARG A 83 0.08 -4.96 11.37
CA ARG A 83 0.90 -3.74 11.54
C ARG A 83 1.80 -3.50 10.33
N ALA A 84 2.47 -4.54 9.83
CA ALA A 84 3.33 -4.41 8.66
C ALA A 84 2.56 -3.98 7.40
N THR A 85 1.31 -4.44 7.23
CA THR A 85 0.45 -3.96 6.13
C THR A 85 0.04 -2.51 6.32
N GLY A 86 -0.28 -2.11 7.55
CA GLY A 86 -0.62 -0.72 7.87
C GLY A 86 0.55 0.25 7.64
N GLU A 87 1.78 -0.17 7.97
CA GLU A 87 3.00 0.60 7.65
C GLU A 87 3.17 0.80 6.13
N ALA A 88 2.87 -0.22 5.32
CA ALA A 88 2.93 -0.10 3.87
C ALA A 88 1.85 0.86 3.32
N VAL A 89 0.64 0.86 3.90
CA VAL A 89 -0.41 1.83 3.55
C VAL A 89 0.05 3.25 3.89
N ARG A 90 0.56 3.48 5.12
CA ARG A 90 1.08 4.79 5.55
C ARG A 90 2.19 5.32 4.65
N ALA A 91 3.10 4.44 4.23
CA ALA A 91 4.17 4.82 3.31
C ALA A 91 3.62 5.31 1.95
N LEU A 92 2.64 4.59 1.40
CA LEU A 92 1.99 4.97 0.14
C LEU A 92 1.18 6.27 0.28
N GLU A 93 0.47 6.46 1.39
CA GLU A 93 -0.25 7.71 1.67
C GLU A 93 0.71 8.89 1.75
N ALA A 94 1.84 8.74 2.44
CA ALA A 94 2.87 9.76 2.51
C ALA A 94 3.43 10.10 1.12
N GLU A 95 3.70 9.09 0.27
CA GLU A 95 4.14 9.30 -1.11
C GLU A 95 3.09 10.07 -1.93
N ILE A 96 1.80 9.72 -1.80
CA ILE A 96 0.71 10.42 -2.50
C ILE A 96 0.58 11.87 -2.01
N VAL A 97 0.66 12.11 -0.69
CA VAL A 97 0.61 13.45 -0.10
C VAL A 97 1.80 14.31 -0.54
N GLN A 98 3.00 13.72 -0.67
CA GLN A 98 4.19 14.44 -1.13
C GLN A 98 4.22 14.64 -2.65
N PHE A 99 3.48 13.85 -3.44
CA PHE A 99 3.44 13.96 -4.89
C PHE A 99 3.06 15.37 -5.33
N VAL A 100 3.88 16.01 -6.16
CA VAL A 100 3.60 17.34 -6.71
C VAL A 100 2.99 17.17 -8.10
N PRO A 101 1.70 17.51 -8.30
CA PRO A 101 1.08 17.42 -9.61
C PRO A 101 1.77 18.31 -10.64
N ALA A 102 2.03 17.77 -11.84
CA ALA A 102 2.55 18.54 -12.96
C ALA A 102 1.43 19.05 -13.88
N THR A 103 0.22 18.51 -13.75
CA THR A 103 -0.95 18.87 -14.55
C THR A 103 -2.19 19.10 -13.69
N LEU A 104 -3.15 19.86 -14.22
CA LEU A 104 -4.45 20.05 -13.57
C LEU A 104 -5.22 18.72 -13.39
N ALA A 105 -5.05 17.78 -14.33
CA ALA A 105 -5.66 16.47 -14.25
C ALA A 105 -5.14 15.67 -13.05
N GLU A 106 -3.82 15.65 -12.85
CA GLU A 106 -3.19 15.03 -11.67
C GLU A 106 -3.57 15.75 -10.38
N ALA A 107 -3.66 17.08 -10.40
CA ALA A 107 -4.10 17.84 -9.23
C ALA A 107 -5.54 17.47 -8.83
N GLY A 108 -6.43 17.33 -9.83
CA GLY A 108 -7.81 16.87 -9.61
C GLY A 108 -7.89 15.41 -9.15
N GLU A 109 -7.04 14.52 -9.67
CA GLU A 109 -6.94 13.15 -9.18
C GLU A 109 -6.48 13.09 -7.73
N LYS A 110 -5.44 13.86 -7.37
CA LYS A 110 -4.95 13.94 -6.00
C LYS A 110 -6.01 14.50 -5.05
N ALA A 111 -6.68 15.58 -5.43
CA ALA A 111 -7.75 16.18 -4.64
C ALA A 111 -8.89 15.18 -4.35
N ARG A 112 -9.34 14.44 -5.36
CA ARG A 112 -10.35 13.39 -5.19
C ARG A 112 -9.90 12.29 -4.23
N TRP A 113 -8.64 11.87 -4.35
CA TRP A 113 -8.09 10.87 -3.44
C TRP A 113 -8.04 11.37 -1.99
N ILE A 114 -7.61 12.60 -1.73
CA ILE A 114 -7.56 13.17 -0.37
C ILE A 114 -8.96 13.21 0.26
N VAL A 115 -9.95 13.71 -0.49
CA VAL A 115 -11.33 13.79 0.00
C VAL A 115 -11.85 12.40 0.37
N TRP A 116 -11.61 11.41 -0.49
CA TRP A 116 -11.99 10.02 -0.18
C TRP A 116 -11.22 9.47 1.03
N ALA A 117 -9.92 9.72 1.12
CA ALA A 117 -9.08 9.20 2.20
C ALA A 117 -9.44 9.78 3.57
N CYS A 118 -9.87 11.05 3.65
CA CYS A 118 -10.35 11.65 4.90
C CYS A 118 -11.73 11.15 5.34
N ASP A 119 -12.52 10.57 4.43
CA ASP A 119 -13.86 10.05 4.71
C ASP A 119 -13.84 8.52 4.99
N ASP A 120 -12.73 7.83 4.71
CA ASP A 120 -12.60 6.38 4.82
C ASP A 120 -11.88 5.97 6.13
N ASP A 121 -12.56 5.19 6.97
CA ASP A 121 -12.07 4.73 8.28
C ASP A 121 -10.80 3.85 8.24
N TYR A 122 -10.34 3.45 7.06
CA TYR A 122 -9.16 2.58 6.89
C TYR A 122 -7.94 3.29 6.31
N CYS A 123 -8.05 4.58 6.00
CA CYS A 123 -6.88 5.37 5.65
C CYS A 123 -6.17 5.87 6.91
N TYR A 124 -4.85 5.99 6.86
CA TYR A 124 -4.03 6.43 7.99
C TYR A 124 -3.58 7.89 7.87
N ILE A 125 -4.14 8.64 6.92
CA ILE A 125 -3.75 10.02 6.62
C ILE A 125 -4.00 10.98 7.79
N ASP A 126 -4.99 10.65 8.64
CA ASP A 126 -5.37 11.41 9.83
C ASP A 126 -4.83 10.83 11.14
N ASP A 127 -4.15 9.67 11.09
CA ASP A 127 -3.62 8.95 12.24
C ASP A 127 -2.35 9.57 12.85
N THR A 128 -1.85 10.64 12.23
CA THR A 128 -0.73 11.43 12.76
C THR A 128 -1.29 12.56 13.63
N GLU A 129 -0.54 13.00 14.66
CA GLU A 129 -0.87 14.24 15.41
C GLU A 129 -0.98 15.49 14.51
N GLU A 130 -0.65 15.33 13.22
CA GLU A 130 -0.62 16.33 12.17
C GLU A 130 -1.61 16.01 11.02
N GLY A 131 -2.69 15.24 11.23
CA GLY A 131 -3.69 14.96 10.18
C GLY A 131 -4.22 16.21 9.45
N SER A 132 -4.42 17.31 10.18
CA SER A 132 -4.75 18.61 9.55
C SER A 132 -3.63 19.16 8.66
N ARG A 133 -2.36 18.87 9.00
CA ARG A 133 -1.16 19.31 8.27
C ARG A 133 -0.99 18.56 6.95
N SER A 134 -1.32 17.27 6.90
CA SER A 134 -1.23 16.46 5.67
C SER A 134 -2.20 16.98 4.59
N VAL A 135 -3.43 17.33 4.99
CA VAL A 135 -4.42 17.99 4.12
C VAL A 135 -3.90 19.37 3.67
N ILE A 136 -3.36 20.18 4.58
CA ILE A 136 -2.79 21.50 4.24
C ILE A 136 -1.62 21.38 3.26
N GLU A 137 -0.73 20.42 3.44
CA GLU A 137 0.41 20.19 2.53
C GLU A 137 -0.05 19.75 1.15
N ALA A 138 -1.08 18.91 1.10
CA ALA A 138 -1.65 18.46 -0.14
C ALA A 138 -2.35 19.60 -0.91
N LEU A 139 -3.10 20.47 -0.20
CA LEU A 139 -3.67 21.70 -0.76
C LEU A 139 -2.59 22.68 -1.24
N ARG A 140 -1.48 22.84 -0.50
CA ARG A 140 -0.33 23.64 -0.95
C ARG A 140 0.30 23.09 -2.22
N ALA A 141 0.43 21.76 -2.34
CA ALA A 141 0.94 21.13 -3.56
C ALA A 141 0.06 21.41 -4.78
N ILE A 142 -1.26 21.38 -4.60
CA ILE A 142 -2.22 21.77 -5.65
C ILE A 142 -2.07 23.26 -6.00
N GLY A 143 -2.00 24.14 -5.00
CA GLY A 143 -1.80 25.58 -5.22
C GLY A 143 -0.53 25.91 -6.00
N ARG A 144 0.58 25.21 -5.74
CA ARG A 144 1.84 25.35 -6.49
C ARG A 144 1.76 24.92 -7.95
N ALA A 145 0.85 24.02 -8.30
CA ALA A 145 0.68 23.55 -9.68
C ALA A 145 -0.17 24.50 -10.55
N VAL A 146 -0.92 25.41 -9.92
CA VAL A 146 -1.84 26.35 -10.60
C VAL A 146 -1.23 27.76 -10.71
N ALA A 147 -0.20 28.07 -9.92
CA ALA A 147 0.55 29.33 -9.93
C ALA A 147 1.70 29.32 -10.93
#